data_AF-A0A9Y3W0J7-F1
#
_entry.id   AF-A0A9Y3W0J7-F1
#
_cell.length_a   1.000
_cell.length_b   1.000
_cell.length_c   1.000
_cell.angle_alpha   90.00
_cell.angle_beta   90.00
_cell.angle_gamma   90.00
#
_symmetry.space_group_name_H-M   'P 1'
#
loop_
_entity.id
_entity.type
_entity.pdbx_description
1 polymer ?
#
loop_
_entity_poly.entity_id
_entity_poly.type
_entity_poly.pdbx_seq_one_letter_code
_entity_poly.pdbx_strand_id
1 'polypeptide(L)'
;MAFALMPTAVAAKNIVLASENKRKFFLNGSKLRLQVVKRRNLNFKTPLEFYTYLMNLLCYVKKAGIDIGARTIYIRNISPDESRDLREALGKIGIVRNYLPLLNKVLIEFESVCDADRLGVWYSLLKQATGHKLSRVEIPHSGFTSLPPRLPHKALPDSDVAVDGAAVPTEDVIIPQRSTSPYWITMTTNPFVFPTVAPWFTIPEYLTVREPDDIEKAQSQGSTFSTIMLTGLPEGNYRQEDVAKLVWRYFPDQTVQTLYYNIIVLSLQRRAFVFFNSWDACCDFARDYLKDPVTVGEWRLGIHIVLQDVHPGSSEESMYRSMMKWSSTHVPQSESLEDRLFKQDF
;
A
#
# COMPACT_ATOMS: atom_id res chain seq x y z
N MET A 1 31.58 -0.78 -4.19
CA MET A 1 31.77 -2.15 -4.72
C MET A 1 30.83 -2.32 -5.89
N ALA A 2 31.27 -2.93 -6.99
CA ALA A 2 30.44 -3.18 -8.16
C ALA A 2 30.58 -4.65 -8.59
N PHE A 3 29.50 -5.21 -9.13
CA PHE A 3 29.47 -6.58 -9.64
C PHE A 3 29.30 -6.56 -11.15
N ALA A 4 30.15 -7.29 -11.86
CA ALA A 4 30.06 -7.49 -13.30
C ALA A 4 29.92 -8.98 -13.58
N LEU A 5 28.86 -9.36 -14.30
CA LEU A 5 28.69 -10.73 -14.76
C LEU A 5 29.46 -10.92 -16.06
N MET A 6 30.44 -11.82 -16.04
CA MET A 6 31.21 -12.16 -17.23
C MET A 6 30.50 -13.27 -18.01
N PRO A 7 30.50 -13.21 -19.36
CA PRO A 7 29.80 -14.19 -20.19
C PRO A 7 30.36 -15.61 -20.05
N THR A 8 31.64 -15.75 -19.72
CA THR A 8 32.29 -17.05 -19.47
C THR A 8 33.30 -16.97 -18.32
N ALA A 9 33.60 -18.13 -17.72
CA ALA A 9 34.65 -18.24 -16.71
C ALA A 9 36.04 -17.86 -17.27
N VAL A 10 36.30 -18.14 -18.55
CA VAL A 10 37.54 -17.76 -19.24
C VAL A 10 37.65 -16.24 -19.35
N ALA A 11 36.56 -15.56 -19.71
CA ALA A 11 36.55 -14.10 -19.78
C ALA A 11 36.81 -13.46 -18.40
N ALA A 12 36.23 -14.02 -17.33
CA ALA A 12 36.50 -13.58 -15.97
C ALA A 12 37.99 -13.77 -15.59
N LYS A 13 38.56 -14.94 -15.89
CA LYS A 13 39.98 -15.23 -15.64
C LYS A 13 40.90 -14.24 -16.38
N ASN A 14 40.60 -13.96 -17.64
CA ASN A 14 41.42 -13.08 -18.48
C ASN A 14 41.44 -11.63 -17.95
N ILE A 15 40.31 -11.11 -17.46
CA ILE A 15 40.25 -9.76 -16.87
C ILE A 15 41.06 -9.66 -15.58
N VAL A 16 41.03 -10.69 -14.74
CA VAL A 16 41.79 -10.72 -13.49
C VAL A 16 43.29 -10.75 -13.79
N LEU A 17 43.72 -11.64 -14.69
CA LEU A 17 45.13 -11.71 -15.12
C LEU A 17 45.60 -10.40 -15.77
N ALA A 18 44.74 -9.75 -16.56
CA ALA A 18 45.05 -8.44 -17.13
C ALA A 18 45.23 -7.37 -16.03
N SER A 19 44.44 -7.44 -14.95
CA SER A 19 44.53 -6.49 -13.83
C SER A 19 45.83 -6.62 -13.03
N GLU A 20 46.41 -7.83 -13.00
CA GLU A 20 47.66 -8.15 -12.32
C GLU A 20 48.88 -7.80 -13.19
N ASN A 21 48.78 -8.02 -14.51
CA ASN A 21 49.90 -7.87 -15.47
C ASN A 21 49.99 -6.48 -16.12
N LYS A 22 50.28 -5.45 -15.30
CA LYS A 22 50.57 -4.05 -15.69
C LYS A 22 49.38 -3.19 -16.14
N ARG A 23 48.23 -3.75 -16.54
CA ARG A 23 47.01 -2.96 -16.83
C ARG A 23 46.22 -2.71 -15.54
N LYS A 24 46.68 -1.73 -14.77
CA LYS A 24 45.94 -1.25 -13.60
C LYS A 24 44.64 -0.60 -14.09
N PHE A 25 43.51 -1.15 -13.69
CA PHE A 25 42.22 -0.53 -13.96
C PHE A 25 42.05 0.69 -13.05
N PHE A 26 41.77 1.84 -13.63
CA PHE A 26 41.46 3.06 -12.91
C PHE A 26 40.06 3.53 -13.29
N LEU A 27 39.31 4.00 -12.30
CA LEU A 27 38.05 4.71 -12.49
C LEU A 27 38.14 6.03 -11.73
N ASN A 28 38.03 7.16 -12.43
CA ASN A 28 38.15 8.50 -11.86
C ASN A 28 39.39 8.64 -10.94
N GLY A 29 40.55 8.20 -11.42
CA GLY A 29 41.82 8.23 -10.67
C GLY A 29 41.97 7.17 -9.58
N SER A 30 40.90 6.42 -9.23
CA SER A 30 40.95 5.37 -8.22
C SER A 30 41.31 4.02 -8.82
N LYS A 31 42.35 3.36 -8.28
CA LYS A 31 42.75 2.00 -8.71
C LYS A 31 41.69 0.98 -8.28
N LEU A 32 41.11 0.28 -9.25
CA LEU A 32 40.16 -0.79 -9.00
C LEU A 32 40.87 -2.08 -8.57
N ARG A 33 40.22 -2.82 -7.67
CA ARG A 33 40.61 -4.20 -7.30
C ARG A 33 39.53 -5.14 -7.79
N LEU A 34 39.94 -6.15 -8.55
CA LEU A 34 39.06 -7.17 -9.09
C LEU A 34 39.16 -8.44 -8.23
N GLN A 35 38.02 -9.01 -7.88
CA GLN A 35 37.95 -10.28 -7.17
C GLN A 35 36.92 -11.17 -7.84
N VAL A 36 37.28 -12.43 -8.11
CA VAL A 36 36.33 -13.40 -8.67
C VAL A 36 35.46 -13.93 -7.55
N VAL A 37 34.16 -13.69 -7.67
CA VAL A 37 33.16 -14.28 -6.79
C VAL A 37 32.71 -15.60 -7.41
N LYS A 38 33.17 -16.72 -6.85
CA LYS A 38 32.75 -18.07 -7.30
C LYS A 38 31.41 -18.42 -6.68
N ARG A 39 30.36 -18.55 -7.50
CA ARG A 39 29.09 -19.18 -7.09
C ARG A 39 28.61 -20.14 -8.17
N ARG A 40 28.10 -21.30 -7.76
CA ARG A 40 27.63 -22.35 -8.67
C ARG A 40 26.38 -21.98 -9.48
N ASN A 41 25.62 -20.96 -9.08
CA ASN A 41 24.44 -20.45 -9.81
C ASN A 41 24.21 -18.97 -9.46
N LEU A 42 24.42 -18.06 -10.42
CA LEU A 42 24.10 -16.62 -10.30
C LEU A 42 22.75 -16.26 -10.94
N ASN A 43 21.91 -17.27 -11.21
CA ASN A 43 20.57 -17.09 -11.75
C ASN A 43 19.61 -16.63 -10.65
N PHE A 44 19.77 -15.39 -10.21
CA PHE A 44 18.81 -14.72 -9.34
C PHE A 44 17.51 -14.53 -10.12
N LYS A 45 16.43 -15.16 -9.67
CA LYS A 45 15.10 -15.02 -10.28
C LYS A 45 14.38 -13.78 -9.77
N THR A 46 14.75 -13.30 -8.58
CA THR A 46 14.11 -12.14 -7.95
C THR A 46 15.14 -11.15 -7.39
N PRO A 47 14.76 -9.87 -7.23
CA PRO A 47 15.58 -8.89 -6.52
C PRO A 47 15.93 -9.31 -5.08
N LEU A 48 15.03 -10.04 -4.41
CA LEU A 48 15.24 -10.51 -3.04
C LEU A 48 16.41 -11.49 -2.94
N GLU A 49 16.48 -12.45 -3.85
CA GLU A 49 17.55 -13.46 -3.86
C GLU A 49 18.91 -12.80 -4.07
N PHE A 50 18.99 -11.83 -4.99
CA PHE A 50 20.18 -11.04 -5.24
C PHE A 50 20.58 -10.23 -4.01
N TYR A 51 19.61 -9.51 -3.41
CA TYR A 51 19.84 -8.68 -2.24
C TYR A 51 20.33 -9.50 -1.05
N THR A 52 19.64 -10.60 -0.74
CA THR A 52 19.96 -11.50 0.38
C THR A 52 21.35 -12.09 0.22
N TYR A 53 21.70 -12.51 -1.00
CA TYR A 53 23.04 -12.99 -1.28
C TYR A 53 24.11 -11.94 -1.01
N LEU A 54 23.90 -10.71 -1.47
CA LEU A 54 24.87 -9.64 -1.28
C LEU A 54 25.03 -9.30 0.21
N MET A 55 23.92 -9.20 0.95
CA MET A 55 23.97 -8.88 2.37
C MET A 55 24.66 -9.99 3.18
N ASN A 56 24.49 -11.27 2.78
CA ASN A 56 25.23 -12.40 3.35
C ASN A 56 26.74 -12.31 3.06
N LEU A 57 27.11 -11.99 1.81
CA LEU A 57 28.51 -11.85 1.41
C LEU A 57 29.23 -10.74 2.19
N LEU A 58 28.52 -9.66 2.50
CA LEU A 58 29.05 -8.51 3.24
C LEU A 58 29.00 -8.69 4.77
N CYS A 59 28.60 -9.86 5.28
CA CYS A 59 28.45 -10.17 6.71
C CYS A 59 27.49 -9.24 7.48
N TYR A 60 26.62 -8.49 6.79
CA TYR A 60 25.60 -7.63 7.43
C TYR A 60 24.44 -8.44 8.01
N VAL A 61 24.21 -9.65 7.49
CA VAL A 61 23.12 -10.53 7.93
C VAL A 61 23.62 -11.51 8.98
N LYS A 62 23.79 -11.07 10.23
CA LYS A 62 23.86 -12.01 11.36
C LYS A 62 22.49 -12.50 11.83
N LYS A 63 21.40 -11.87 11.36
CA LYS A 63 20.02 -12.33 11.50
C LYS A 63 19.28 -11.96 10.23
N ALA A 64 19.04 -12.92 9.35
CA ALA A 64 18.02 -12.74 8.33
C ALA A 64 16.71 -12.62 9.12
N GLY A 65 16.24 -11.38 9.29
CA GLY A 65 14.97 -11.16 9.96
C GLY A 65 13.87 -11.84 9.14
N ILE A 66 12.84 -12.27 9.84
CA ILE A 66 11.52 -12.48 9.22
C ILE A 66 11.18 -11.14 8.52
N ASP A 67 10.60 -11.18 7.31
CA ASP A 67 10.11 -9.99 6.57
C ASP A 67 11.14 -9.11 5.82
N ILE A 68 12.36 -9.59 5.49
CA ILE A 68 13.32 -8.80 4.69
C ILE A 68 12.71 -8.30 3.37
N GLY A 69 11.98 -9.16 2.66
CA GLY A 69 11.32 -8.78 1.41
C GLY A 69 10.30 -7.67 1.64
N ALA A 70 9.44 -7.83 2.65
CA ALA A 70 8.39 -6.87 2.94
C ALA A 70 8.94 -5.50 3.37
N ARG A 71 10.04 -5.44 4.12
CA ARG A 71 10.67 -4.15 4.51
C ARG A 71 11.66 -3.58 3.48
N THR A 72 11.82 -4.23 2.33
CA THR A 72 12.73 -3.79 1.26
C THR A 72 11.95 -3.27 0.07
N ILE A 73 12.37 -2.10 -0.42
CA ILE A 73 11.81 -1.45 -1.60
C ILE A 73 12.81 -1.53 -2.74
N TYR A 74 12.31 -1.87 -3.92
CA TYR A 74 13.07 -1.91 -5.16
C TYR A 74 12.55 -0.84 -6.12
N ILE A 75 13.44 0.07 -6.51
CA ILE A 75 13.17 1.10 -7.52
C ILE A 75 13.95 0.77 -8.78
N ARG A 76 13.29 0.93 -9.93
CA ARG A 76 13.85 0.71 -11.29
C ARG A 76 13.72 1.96 -12.14
N ASN A 77 14.66 2.13 -13.07
CA ASN A 77 14.73 3.25 -14.02
C ASN A 77 14.94 4.61 -13.33
N ILE A 78 15.61 4.61 -12.17
CA ILE A 78 15.97 5.85 -11.47
C ILE A 78 17.22 6.45 -12.10
N SER A 79 17.18 7.74 -12.43
CA SER A 79 18.36 8.48 -12.91
C SER A 79 19.34 8.80 -11.77
N PRO A 80 20.59 9.17 -12.08
CA PRO A 80 21.55 9.60 -11.05
C PRO A 80 21.07 10.81 -10.23
N ASP A 81 20.40 11.78 -10.86
CA ASP A 81 19.87 12.96 -10.19
C ASP A 81 18.72 12.60 -9.25
N GLU A 82 17.72 11.84 -9.73
CA GLU A 82 16.62 11.34 -8.87
C GLU A 82 17.13 10.49 -7.71
N SER A 83 18.23 9.75 -7.89
CA SER A 83 18.86 8.95 -6.83
C SER A 83 19.51 9.81 -5.75
N ARG A 84 19.98 11.02 -6.08
CA ARG A 84 20.45 12.00 -5.10
C ARG A 84 19.27 12.55 -4.31
N ASP A 85 18.24 13.02 -5.00
CA ASP A 85 17.05 13.62 -4.39
C ASP A 85 16.33 12.61 -3.47
N LEU A 86 16.26 11.34 -3.89
CA LEU A 86 15.75 10.25 -3.07
C LEU A 86 16.53 10.08 -1.75
N ARG A 87 17.85 10.22 -1.76
CA ARG A 87 18.65 10.10 -0.51
C ARG A 87 18.33 11.23 0.46
N GLU A 88 18.08 12.44 -0.04
CA GLU A 88 17.67 13.57 0.77
C GLU A 88 16.29 13.33 1.37
N ALA A 89 15.33 12.87 0.56
CA ALA A 89 13.99 12.50 1.03
C ALA A 89 14.02 11.39 2.09
N LEU A 90 14.84 10.36 1.89
CA LEU A 90 15.02 9.26 2.86
C LEU A 90 15.51 9.73 4.23
N GLY A 91 16.33 10.80 4.27
CA GLY A 91 16.78 11.41 5.52
C GLY A 91 15.64 12.00 6.35
N LYS A 92 14.53 12.42 5.71
CA LYS A 92 13.32 12.93 6.36
C LYS A 92 12.34 11.81 6.72
N ILE A 93 12.17 10.86 5.80
CA ILE A 93 11.10 9.85 5.86
C ILE A 93 11.33 8.86 7.00
N GLY A 94 12.54 8.33 7.19
CA GLY A 94 12.68 7.24 8.16
C GLY A 94 14.07 6.67 8.35
N ILE A 95 14.10 5.57 9.12
CA ILE A 95 15.34 4.86 9.44
C ILE A 95 15.59 3.85 8.32
N VAL A 96 16.51 4.21 7.43
CA VAL A 96 17.04 3.32 6.40
C VAL A 96 18.15 2.48 7.01
N ARG A 97 17.99 1.16 6.93
CA ARG A 97 18.98 0.20 7.40
C ARG A 97 20.09 0.00 6.37
N ASN A 98 19.71 -0.17 5.10
CA ASN A 98 20.66 -0.31 4.00
C ASN A 98 20.16 0.43 2.75
N TYR A 99 21.08 1.13 2.08
CA TYR A 99 20.84 1.76 0.79
C TYR A 99 21.82 1.19 -0.23
N LEU A 100 21.33 0.41 -1.19
CA LEU A 100 22.14 -0.26 -2.21
C LEU A 100 21.85 0.35 -3.59
N PRO A 101 22.67 1.33 -4.04
CA PRO A 101 22.56 1.86 -5.39
C PRO A 101 23.13 0.85 -6.40
N LEU A 102 22.41 0.68 -7.49
CA LEU A 102 22.78 -0.11 -8.67
C LEU A 102 22.59 0.76 -9.92
N LEU A 103 23.04 0.29 -11.08
CA LEU A 103 22.83 1.03 -12.33
C LEU A 103 21.32 1.14 -12.63
N ASN A 104 20.82 2.37 -12.65
CA ASN A 104 19.41 2.75 -12.84
C ASN A 104 18.42 2.06 -11.89
N LYS A 105 18.90 1.61 -10.73
CA LYS A 105 18.15 0.79 -9.78
C LYS A 105 18.60 1.11 -8.35
N VAL A 106 17.71 0.95 -7.39
CA VAL A 106 18.11 0.99 -5.98
C VAL A 106 17.29 -0.01 -5.18
N LEU A 107 17.95 -0.68 -4.24
CA LEU A 107 17.32 -1.47 -3.18
C LEU A 107 17.49 -0.73 -1.85
N ILE A 108 16.39 -0.51 -1.16
CA ILE A 108 16.36 0.22 0.11
C ILE A 108 15.71 -0.69 1.14
N GLU A 109 16.50 -1.12 2.12
CA GLU A 109 16.00 -1.86 3.27
C GLU A 109 15.76 -0.90 4.42
N PHE A 110 14.57 -0.97 5.00
CA PHE A 110 14.20 -0.21 6.18
C PHE A 110 14.31 -1.05 7.45
N GLU A 111 14.32 -0.38 8.60
CA GLU A 111 14.38 -1.07 9.90
C GLU A 111 13.13 -1.93 10.15
N SER A 112 11.95 -1.45 9.74
CA SER A 112 10.67 -2.16 9.85
C SER A 112 9.81 -2.06 8.59
N VAL A 113 8.79 -2.93 8.48
CA VAL A 113 7.82 -2.92 7.37
C VAL A 113 7.03 -1.60 7.31
N CYS A 114 6.67 -1.03 8.47
CA CYS A 114 5.98 0.26 8.57
C CYS A 114 6.86 1.43 8.10
N ASP A 115 8.18 1.33 8.23
CA ASP A 115 9.08 2.37 7.72
C ASP A 115 9.10 2.41 6.20
N ALA A 116 9.04 1.24 5.56
CA ALA A 116 8.90 1.13 4.13
C ALA A 116 7.53 1.64 3.63
N ASP A 117 6.45 1.56 4.44
CA ASP A 117 5.15 2.13 4.05
C ASP A 117 5.30 3.62 3.75
N ARG A 118 6.02 4.35 4.61
CA ARG A 118 6.16 5.81 4.51
C ARG A 118 6.79 6.26 3.20
N LEU A 119 7.75 5.52 2.65
CA LEU A 119 8.32 5.87 1.35
C LEU A 119 7.28 5.71 0.23
N GLY A 120 6.50 4.63 0.25
CA GLY A 120 5.41 4.43 -0.72
C GLY A 120 4.37 5.55 -0.66
N VAL A 121 3.95 5.90 0.55
CA VAL A 121 2.98 6.98 0.79
C VAL A 121 3.56 8.32 0.33
N TRP A 122 4.81 8.63 0.67
CA TRP A 122 5.48 9.84 0.21
C TRP A 122 5.45 9.96 -1.32
N TYR A 123 5.76 8.89 -2.03
CA TYR A 123 5.67 8.88 -3.50
C TYR A 123 4.24 9.05 -4.01
N SER A 124 3.24 8.47 -3.33
CA SER A 124 1.82 8.62 -3.73
C SER A 124 1.31 10.07 -3.63
N LEU A 125 1.97 10.88 -2.80
CA LEU A 125 1.61 12.26 -2.53
C LEU A 125 2.43 13.28 -3.35
N LEU A 126 3.25 12.87 -4.30
CA LEU A 126 4.01 13.81 -5.14
C LEU A 126 3.15 14.40 -6.27
N LYS A 127 3.27 15.72 -6.50
CA LYS A 127 2.62 16.43 -7.63
C LYS A 127 3.02 15.83 -8.98
N GLN A 128 4.31 15.57 -9.13
CA GLN A 128 4.87 15.10 -10.38
C GLN A 128 5.06 13.59 -10.36
N ALA A 129 4.51 12.92 -11.37
CA ALA A 129 4.78 11.51 -11.62
C ALA A 129 6.27 11.33 -11.92
N THR A 130 6.91 10.39 -11.23
CA THR A 130 8.32 10.06 -11.46
C THR A 130 8.52 9.14 -12.67
N GLY A 131 9.70 9.21 -13.30
CA GLY A 131 10.03 8.31 -14.42
C GLY A 131 10.35 6.88 -13.98
N HIS A 132 10.69 6.71 -12.70
CA HIS A 132 11.08 5.44 -12.12
C HIS A 132 9.91 4.67 -11.50
N LYS A 133 10.06 3.35 -11.41
CA LYS A 133 9.03 2.45 -10.88
C LYS A 133 9.37 2.01 -9.47
N LEU A 134 8.44 2.18 -8.55
CA LEU A 134 8.54 1.78 -7.15
C LEU A 134 7.83 0.43 -6.94
N SER A 135 8.44 -0.47 -6.17
CA SER A 135 7.81 -1.74 -5.78
C SER A 135 8.34 -2.25 -4.45
N ARG A 136 7.48 -2.89 -3.66
CA ARG A 136 7.94 -3.76 -2.56
C ARG A 136 8.59 -5.00 -3.16
N VAL A 137 9.64 -5.48 -2.51
CA VAL A 137 10.28 -6.74 -2.92
C VAL A 137 9.35 -7.94 -2.61
N GLU A 138 8.57 -7.85 -1.54
CA GLU A 138 7.53 -8.80 -1.16
C GLU A 138 6.32 -8.06 -0.56
N ILE A 139 5.11 -8.57 -0.77
CA ILE A 139 3.89 -7.94 -0.24
C ILE A 139 3.84 -8.15 1.28
N PRO A 140 3.54 -7.12 2.08
CA PRO A 140 3.46 -7.25 3.54
C PRO A 140 2.13 -7.87 3.99
N HIS A 141 2.11 -9.18 4.19
CA HIS A 141 0.97 -9.91 4.76
C HIS A 141 1.04 -9.99 6.29
N SER A 142 -0.12 -9.87 6.95
CA SER A 142 -0.27 -10.04 8.40
C SER A 142 -1.57 -10.80 8.67
N GLY A 143 -1.51 -11.84 9.50
CA GLY A 143 -2.69 -12.58 9.96
C GLY A 143 -3.44 -11.88 11.11
N PHE A 144 -2.92 -10.78 11.63
CA PHE A 144 -3.49 -10.03 12.75
C PHE A 144 -4.03 -8.68 12.29
N THR A 145 -4.92 -8.10 13.09
CA THR A 145 -5.42 -6.73 12.85
C THR A 145 -4.22 -5.79 12.79
N SER A 146 -4.15 -4.98 11.73
CA SER A 146 -3.04 -4.07 11.48
C SER A 146 -2.92 -3.04 12.60
N LEU A 147 -1.67 -2.64 12.88
CA LEU A 147 -1.37 -1.48 13.71
C LEU A 147 -1.61 -0.19 12.91
N PRO A 148 -1.86 0.95 13.59
CA PRO A 148 -1.96 2.24 12.92
C PRO A 148 -0.66 2.63 12.21
N PRO A 149 -0.73 3.51 11.19
CA PRO A 149 0.44 4.08 10.53
C PRO A 149 1.44 4.65 11.54
N ARG A 150 2.71 4.27 11.39
CA ARG A 150 3.79 4.73 12.28
C ARG A 150 4.39 6.03 11.74
N LEU A 151 4.40 7.08 12.55
CA LEU A 151 4.96 8.40 12.19
C LEU A 151 4.45 8.92 10.82
N PRO A 152 3.11 9.00 10.62
CA PRO A 152 2.49 9.41 9.36
C PRO A 152 2.96 10.77 8.87
N HIS A 153 3.22 11.72 9.78
CA HIS A 153 3.74 13.04 9.43
C HIS A 153 5.06 13.00 8.64
N LYS A 154 5.87 11.95 8.79
CA LYS A 154 7.13 11.77 8.03
C LYS A 154 6.92 11.25 6.62
N ALA A 155 5.71 10.82 6.28
CA ALA A 155 5.35 10.43 4.91
C ALA A 155 4.86 11.61 4.07
N LEU A 156 4.59 12.77 4.68
CA LEU A 156 4.20 13.98 3.94
C LEU A 156 5.43 14.56 3.21
N PRO A 157 5.34 14.79 1.89
CA PRO A 157 6.36 15.56 1.17
C PRO A 157 6.33 17.04 1.58
N ASP A 158 7.40 17.76 1.25
CA ASP A 158 7.43 19.22 1.41
C ASP A 158 6.34 19.87 0.54
N SER A 159 5.81 21.02 0.96
CA SER A 159 4.62 21.64 0.35
C SER A 159 4.78 22.03 -1.12
N ASP A 160 6.01 22.28 -1.57
CA ASP A 160 6.34 22.62 -2.95
C ASP A 160 6.24 21.41 -3.90
N VAL A 161 6.45 20.19 -3.37
CA VAL A 161 6.41 18.94 -4.14
C VAL A 161 5.19 18.07 -3.85
N ALA A 162 4.48 18.30 -2.74
CA ALA A 162 3.29 17.55 -2.32
C ALA A 162 2.04 17.96 -3.10
N VAL A 163 1.22 17.01 -3.55
CA VAL A 163 -0.10 17.27 -4.18
C VAL A 163 -0.96 18.22 -3.35
N ASP A 164 -1.80 19.00 -4.02
CA ASP A 164 -2.67 19.94 -3.31
C ASP A 164 -3.62 19.17 -2.39
N GLY A 165 -3.69 19.56 -1.11
CA GLY A 165 -4.47 18.85 -0.10
C GLY A 165 -3.88 17.50 0.33
N ALA A 166 -2.60 17.24 0.07
CA ALA A 166 -1.91 16.06 0.60
C ALA A 166 -2.12 15.93 2.11
N ALA A 167 -2.61 14.75 2.51
CA ALA A 167 -2.91 14.45 3.90
C ALA A 167 -2.49 13.02 4.23
N VAL A 168 -2.22 12.78 5.50
CA VAL A 168 -1.90 11.47 6.06
C VAL A 168 -2.85 11.19 7.23
N PRO A 169 -3.09 9.92 7.57
CA PRO A 169 -3.88 9.58 8.76
C PRO A 169 -3.26 10.13 10.04
N THR A 170 -4.07 10.31 11.08
CA THR A 170 -3.58 10.71 12.40
C THR A 170 -2.89 9.54 13.12
N GLU A 171 -2.05 9.84 14.11
CA GLU A 171 -1.25 8.83 14.83
C GLU A 171 -2.08 7.96 15.79
N ASP A 172 -3.24 8.46 16.20
CA ASP A 172 -4.12 7.92 17.24
C ASP A 172 -5.33 7.14 16.68
N VAL A 173 -5.38 6.90 15.36
CA VAL A 173 -6.48 6.16 14.75
C VAL A 173 -6.54 4.73 15.30
N ILE A 174 -7.70 4.37 15.85
CA ILE A 174 -7.99 2.99 16.22
C ILE A 174 -8.34 2.22 14.95
N ILE A 175 -7.63 1.11 14.71
CA ILE A 175 -7.87 0.29 13.53
C ILE A 175 -9.04 -0.67 13.77
N PRO A 176 -10.05 -0.70 12.88
CA PRO A 176 -11.18 -1.61 13.02
C PRO A 176 -10.73 -3.07 13.09
N GLN A 177 -11.33 -3.82 14.01
CA GLN A 177 -11.04 -5.25 14.18
C GLN A 177 -11.17 -6.00 12.84
N ARG A 178 -10.27 -6.95 12.57
CA ARG A 178 -10.21 -7.75 11.32
C ARG A 178 -9.73 -6.99 10.08
N SER A 179 -9.35 -5.72 10.20
CA SER A 179 -8.58 -5.03 9.15
C SER A 179 -7.18 -5.64 9.11
N THR A 180 -6.92 -6.49 8.12
CA THR A 180 -5.64 -7.21 7.97
C THR A 180 -4.93 -6.74 6.70
N SER A 181 -3.60 -6.70 6.75
CA SER A 181 -2.78 -6.33 5.59
C SER A 181 -2.73 -7.48 4.56
N PRO A 182 -2.42 -7.19 3.29
CA PRO A 182 -1.99 -5.90 2.73
C PRO A 182 -3.17 -4.94 2.47
N TYR A 183 -2.85 -3.65 2.49
CA TYR A 183 -3.66 -2.61 1.84
C TYR A 183 -2.90 -2.05 0.66
N TRP A 184 -3.59 -1.34 -0.22
CA TRP A 184 -3.02 -0.76 -1.42
C TRP A 184 -3.33 0.73 -1.48
N ILE A 185 -2.28 1.54 -1.60
CA ILE A 185 -2.41 2.97 -1.92
C ILE A 185 -2.23 3.15 -3.43
N THR A 186 -2.93 4.12 -4.01
CA THR A 186 -2.77 4.45 -5.43
C THR A 186 -1.51 5.27 -5.65
N MET A 187 -0.85 5.07 -6.78
CA MET A 187 0.37 5.76 -7.18
C MET A 187 0.13 6.51 -8.49
N THR A 188 0.86 7.61 -8.71
CA THR A 188 0.85 8.35 -9.98
C THR A 188 1.69 7.67 -11.07
N THR A 189 2.50 6.68 -10.70
CA THR A 189 3.42 5.98 -11.60
C THR A 189 3.19 4.48 -11.57
N ASN A 190 3.47 3.81 -12.70
CA ASN A 190 3.37 2.35 -12.82
C ASN A 190 4.21 1.66 -11.70
N PRO A 191 3.63 0.70 -10.95
CA PRO A 191 2.42 -0.08 -11.25
C PRO A 191 1.08 0.52 -10.78
N PHE A 192 1.01 1.82 -10.46
CA PHE A 192 -0.17 2.59 -10.05
C PHE A 192 -0.77 2.19 -8.70
N VAL A 193 -0.19 1.19 -8.04
CA VAL A 193 -0.51 0.79 -6.67
C VAL A 193 0.77 0.44 -5.91
N PHE A 194 0.75 0.66 -4.60
CA PHE A 194 1.83 0.25 -3.71
C PHE A 194 1.25 -0.40 -2.45
N PRO A 195 1.75 -1.58 -2.03
CA PRO A 195 1.18 -2.26 -0.88
C PRO A 195 1.78 -1.78 0.44
N THR A 196 0.93 -1.67 1.45
CA THR A 196 1.27 -1.22 2.81
C THR A 196 0.81 -2.23 3.86
N VAL A 197 1.51 -2.25 5.00
CA VAL A 197 1.13 -3.10 6.14
C VAL A 197 0.09 -2.41 7.04
N ALA A 198 0.17 -1.08 7.13
CA ALA A 198 -0.79 -0.26 7.86
C ALA A 198 -1.82 0.36 6.89
N PRO A 199 -3.02 0.71 7.39
CA PRO A 199 -4.03 1.40 6.59
C PRO A 199 -3.67 2.89 6.44
N TRP A 200 -3.27 3.30 5.24
CA TRP A 200 -2.93 4.69 4.91
C TRP A 200 -4.10 5.43 4.26
N PHE A 201 -5.26 5.37 4.91
CA PHE A 201 -6.49 5.98 4.46
C PHE A 201 -7.32 6.46 5.65
N THR A 202 -8.28 7.35 5.40
CA THR A 202 -9.17 7.86 6.44
C THR A 202 -10.12 6.76 6.92
N ILE A 203 -10.15 6.54 8.23
CA ILE A 203 -11.11 5.67 8.91
C ILE A 203 -12.12 6.59 9.62
N PRO A 204 -13.42 6.50 9.30
CA PRO A 204 -14.43 7.34 9.95
C PRO A 204 -14.57 6.93 11.42
N GLU A 205 -15.17 7.79 12.24
CA GLU A 205 -15.56 7.39 13.60
C GLU A 205 -16.51 6.19 13.55
N TYR A 206 -16.26 5.17 14.38
CA TYR A 206 -17.00 3.92 14.35
C TYR A 206 -17.09 3.26 15.72
N LEU A 207 -18.08 2.38 15.87
CA LEU A 207 -18.22 1.46 17.00
C LEU A 207 -18.28 0.02 16.49
N THR A 208 -17.42 -0.85 17.02
CA THR A 208 -17.39 -2.27 16.62
C THR A 208 -18.50 -3.04 17.33
N VAL A 209 -19.32 -3.77 16.58
CA VAL A 209 -20.40 -4.58 17.17
C VAL A 209 -19.83 -5.90 17.68
N ARG A 210 -19.85 -6.10 19.00
CA ARG A 210 -19.42 -7.34 19.67
C ARG A 210 -20.50 -7.93 20.56
N GLU A 211 -21.33 -7.08 21.14
CA GLU A 211 -22.46 -7.43 21.99
C GLU A 211 -23.69 -6.58 21.66
N PRO A 212 -24.91 -6.96 22.08
CA PRO A 212 -26.11 -6.18 21.82
C PRO A 212 -26.03 -4.72 22.32
N ASP A 213 -25.43 -4.50 23.48
CA ASP A 213 -25.26 -3.17 24.10
C ASP A 213 -24.48 -2.18 23.21
N ASP A 214 -23.61 -2.70 22.33
CA ASP A 214 -22.87 -1.87 21.38
C ASP A 214 -23.79 -1.16 20.38
N ILE A 215 -24.89 -1.82 19.98
CA ILE A 215 -25.89 -1.26 19.07
C ILE A 215 -26.62 -0.12 19.76
N GLU A 216 -26.94 -0.28 21.05
CA GLU A 216 -27.60 0.75 21.87
C GLU A 216 -26.68 1.96 22.09
N LYS A 217 -25.41 1.72 22.44
CA LYS A 217 -24.40 2.78 22.60
C LYS A 217 -24.25 3.61 21.32
N ALA A 218 -24.30 2.96 20.15
CA ALA A 218 -24.17 3.62 18.86
C ALA A 218 -25.40 4.43 18.45
N GLN A 219 -26.58 4.22 19.07
CA GLN A 219 -27.84 4.81 18.62
C GLN A 219 -27.81 6.34 18.53
N SER A 220 -27.20 7.01 19.51
CA SER A 220 -27.18 8.48 19.60
C SER A 220 -26.58 9.18 18.38
N GLN A 221 -25.60 8.55 17.72
CA GLN A 221 -24.93 9.09 16.54
C GLN A 221 -25.22 8.25 15.29
N GLY A 222 -25.11 6.92 15.40
CA GLY A 222 -25.28 5.97 14.31
C GLY A 222 -26.67 5.97 13.67
N SER A 223 -27.74 6.30 14.41
CA SER A 223 -29.09 6.40 13.84
C SER A 223 -29.22 7.48 12.77
N THR A 224 -28.40 8.54 12.85
CA THR A 224 -28.35 9.62 11.86
C THR A 224 -27.87 9.12 10.50
N PHE A 225 -26.93 8.17 10.49
CA PHE A 225 -26.25 7.73 9.27
C PHE A 225 -26.70 6.35 8.80
N SER A 226 -27.19 5.50 9.72
CA SER A 226 -27.65 4.12 9.44
C SER A 226 -26.68 3.36 8.53
N THR A 227 -25.38 3.50 8.80
CA THR A 227 -24.31 3.00 7.94
C THR A 227 -23.44 2.00 8.68
N ILE A 228 -23.11 0.89 8.02
CA ILE A 228 -22.19 -0.12 8.53
C ILE A 228 -20.97 -0.21 7.63
N MET A 229 -19.80 -0.14 8.24
CA MET A 229 -18.52 -0.47 7.63
C MET A 229 -18.20 -1.95 7.87
N LEU A 230 -17.97 -2.68 6.79
CA LEU A 230 -17.50 -4.05 6.79
C LEU A 230 -15.98 -4.08 6.60
N THR A 231 -15.27 -4.88 7.37
CA THR A 231 -13.80 -5.04 7.30
C THR A 231 -13.42 -6.52 7.23
N GLY A 232 -12.16 -6.81 6.88
CA GLY A 232 -11.68 -8.18 6.75
C GLY A 232 -12.08 -8.85 5.45
N LEU A 233 -12.41 -8.05 4.42
CA LEU A 233 -12.68 -8.57 3.08
C LEU A 233 -11.43 -9.26 2.50
N PRO A 234 -11.59 -10.21 1.56
CA PRO A 234 -10.46 -10.87 0.91
C PRO A 234 -9.52 -9.88 0.18
N GLU A 235 -8.27 -10.27 -0.07
CA GLU A 235 -7.32 -9.45 -0.87
C GLU A 235 -7.77 -9.29 -2.33
N GLY A 236 -8.55 -10.24 -2.85
CA GLY A 236 -9.12 -10.20 -4.19
C GLY A 236 -10.08 -11.35 -4.43
N ASN A 237 -10.49 -11.55 -5.68
CA ASN A 237 -11.37 -12.64 -6.12
C ASN A 237 -12.77 -12.64 -5.49
N TYR A 238 -13.26 -11.48 -5.04
CA TYR A 238 -14.65 -11.26 -4.70
C TYR A 238 -15.19 -10.08 -5.51
N ARG A 239 -16.49 -10.04 -5.71
CA ARG A 239 -17.15 -8.96 -6.42
C ARG A 239 -18.06 -8.15 -5.50
N GLN A 240 -18.52 -7.00 -5.98
CA GLN A 240 -19.49 -6.19 -5.25
C GLN A 240 -20.77 -6.97 -4.94
N GLU A 241 -21.18 -7.86 -5.84
CA GLU A 241 -22.35 -8.71 -5.67
C GLU A 241 -22.19 -9.69 -4.49
N ASP A 242 -20.97 -10.08 -4.15
CA ASP A 242 -20.72 -10.97 -3.01
C ASP A 242 -20.95 -10.26 -1.68
N VAL A 243 -20.61 -8.97 -1.60
CA VAL A 243 -20.95 -8.12 -0.45
C VAL A 243 -22.45 -7.85 -0.41
N ALA A 244 -23.06 -7.58 -1.57
CA ALA A 244 -24.48 -7.31 -1.69
C ALA A 244 -25.36 -8.44 -1.17
N LYS A 245 -25.04 -9.70 -1.49
CA LYS A 245 -25.79 -10.88 -1.03
C LYS A 245 -25.92 -10.94 0.50
N LEU A 246 -24.94 -10.41 1.24
CA LEU A 246 -24.94 -10.41 2.71
C LEU A 246 -26.04 -9.53 3.31
N VAL A 247 -26.36 -8.43 2.62
CA VAL A 247 -27.23 -7.37 3.13
C VAL A 247 -28.54 -7.23 2.35
N TRP A 248 -28.71 -8.02 1.28
CA TRP A 248 -29.83 -7.91 0.34
C TRP A 248 -31.21 -7.96 0.99
N ARG A 249 -31.38 -8.82 2.01
CA ARG A 249 -32.67 -9.00 2.70
C ARG A 249 -33.10 -7.81 3.56
N TYR A 250 -32.22 -6.84 3.81
CA TYR A 250 -32.49 -5.68 4.66
C TYR A 250 -32.84 -4.42 3.85
N PHE A 251 -32.82 -4.50 2.52
CA PHE A 251 -33.26 -3.41 1.65
C PHE A 251 -34.71 -3.61 1.24
N PRO A 252 -35.56 -2.56 1.27
CA PRO A 252 -36.96 -2.64 0.88
C PRO A 252 -37.11 -2.90 -0.62
N ASP A 253 -36.28 -2.23 -1.44
CA ASP A 253 -36.28 -2.35 -2.88
C ASP A 253 -35.01 -3.07 -3.35
N GLN A 254 -35.20 -4.30 -3.80
CA GLN A 254 -34.16 -5.18 -4.32
C GLN A 254 -33.83 -4.88 -5.79
N THR A 255 -33.46 -3.62 -6.07
CA THR A 255 -33.11 -3.16 -7.41
C THR A 255 -31.61 -3.07 -7.60
N VAL A 256 -31.17 -3.14 -8.86
CA VAL A 256 -29.77 -2.93 -9.25
C VAL A 256 -29.26 -1.55 -8.85
N GLN A 257 -30.13 -0.54 -8.85
CA GLN A 257 -29.79 0.80 -8.40
C GLN A 257 -29.50 0.83 -6.89
N THR A 258 -30.33 0.19 -6.07
CA THR A 258 -30.07 0.05 -4.63
C THR A 258 -28.71 -0.62 -4.36
N LEU A 259 -28.33 -1.61 -5.17
CA LEU A 259 -27.04 -2.30 -5.05
C LEU A 259 -25.82 -1.41 -5.32
N TYR A 260 -25.92 -0.53 -6.31
CA TYR A 260 -24.77 0.27 -6.73
C TYR A 260 -24.57 1.52 -5.88
N TYR A 261 -25.65 2.08 -5.31
CA TYR A 261 -25.58 3.33 -4.55
C TYR A 261 -25.55 3.13 -3.03
N ASN A 262 -26.14 2.05 -2.51
CA ASN A 262 -26.15 1.79 -1.06
C ASN A 262 -24.99 0.90 -0.60
N ILE A 263 -24.19 0.38 -1.52
CA ILE A 263 -23.06 -0.51 -1.19
C ILE A 263 -21.83 -0.01 -1.92
N ILE A 264 -20.85 0.49 -1.16
CA ILE A 264 -19.57 0.94 -1.70
C ILE A 264 -18.48 -0.02 -1.26
N VAL A 265 -17.83 -0.66 -2.22
CA VAL A 265 -16.71 -1.58 -1.96
C VAL A 265 -15.39 -0.89 -2.29
N LEU A 266 -14.49 -0.82 -1.30
CA LEU A 266 -13.15 -0.28 -1.45
C LEU A 266 -12.14 -1.43 -1.37
N SER A 267 -11.99 -2.13 -2.49
CA SER A 267 -11.20 -3.38 -2.58
C SER A 267 -9.74 -3.21 -2.15
N LEU A 268 -9.09 -2.11 -2.58
CA LEU A 268 -7.72 -1.76 -2.19
C LEU A 268 -7.54 -1.57 -0.68
N GLN A 269 -8.63 -1.28 0.04
CA GLN A 269 -8.66 -1.03 1.48
C GLN A 269 -9.27 -2.19 2.26
N ARG A 270 -9.74 -3.23 1.55
CA ARG A 270 -10.37 -4.42 2.12
C ARG A 270 -11.54 -4.09 3.07
N ARG A 271 -12.30 -3.05 2.70
CA ARG A 271 -13.49 -2.60 3.42
C ARG A 271 -14.64 -2.26 2.48
N ALA A 272 -15.86 -2.30 3.01
CA ALA A 272 -17.05 -1.87 2.30
C ALA A 272 -17.94 -1.05 3.24
N PHE A 273 -18.77 -0.18 2.67
CA PHE A 273 -19.78 0.59 3.39
C PHE A 273 -21.16 0.21 2.87
N VAL A 274 -22.08 -0.01 3.80
CA VAL A 274 -23.48 -0.35 3.53
C VAL A 274 -24.35 0.74 4.15
N PHE A 275 -25.06 1.47 3.30
CA PHE A 275 -25.93 2.58 3.66
C PHE A 275 -27.37 2.07 3.73
N PHE A 276 -27.89 1.82 4.93
CA PHE A 276 -29.24 1.33 5.11
C PHE A 276 -30.25 2.47 5.02
N ASN A 277 -31.46 2.14 4.55
CA ASN A 277 -32.55 3.12 4.42
C ASN A 277 -33.17 3.53 5.77
N SER A 278 -32.89 2.77 6.84
CA SER A 278 -33.36 3.07 8.19
C SER A 278 -32.43 2.50 9.25
N TRP A 279 -32.49 3.11 10.44
CA TRP A 279 -31.76 2.62 11.62
C TRP A 279 -32.21 1.23 12.02
N ASP A 280 -33.50 0.92 11.91
CA ASP A 280 -34.03 -0.40 12.25
C ASP A 280 -33.42 -1.51 11.36
N ALA A 281 -33.34 -1.28 10.04
CA ALA A 281 -32.72 -2.24 9.12
C ALA A 281 -31.22 -2.43 9.41
N CYS A 282 -30.53 -1.34 9.76
CA CYS A 282 -29.14 -1.36 10.20
C CYS A 282 -28.96 -2.19 11.49
N CYS A 283 -29.82 -1.97 12.49
CA CYS A 283 -29.82 -2.72 13.73
C CYS A 283 -30.14 -4.20 13.53
N ASP A 284 -31.10 -4.53 12.66
CA ASP A 284 -31.48 -5.91 12.40
C ASP A 284 -30.32 -6.69 11.76
N PHE A 285 -29.60 -6.08 10.81
CA PHE A 285 -28.37 -6.68 10.28
C PHE A 285 -27.31 -6.88 11.37
N ALA A 286 -27.10 -5.89 12.24
CA ALA A 286 -26.12 -5.99 13.32
C ALA A 286 -26.48 -7.08 14.35
N ARG A 287 -27.76 -7.21 14.72
CA ARG A 287 -28.27 -8.25 15.64
C ARG A 287 -28.14 -9.65 15.02
N ASP A 288 -28.42 -9.79 13.75
CA ASP A 288 -28.28 -11.06 13.05
C ASP A 288 -26.81 -11.47 12.91
N TYR A 289 -25.91 -10.51 12.66
CA TYR A 289 -24.47 -10.76 12.67
C TYR A 289 -23.97 -11.31 14.02
N LEU A 290 -24.52 -10.85 15.15
CA LEU A 290 -24.17 -11.37 16.48
C LEU A 290 -24.54 -12.84 16.66
N LYS A 291 -25.60 -13.30 15.98
CA LYS A 291 -26.04 -14.71 16.00
C LYS A 291 -25.23 -15.55 15.02
N ASP A 292 -25.08 -15.05 13.79
CA ASP A 292 -24.39 -15.73 12.69
C ASP A 292 -23.49 -14.74 11.94
N PRO A 293 -22.19 -14.70 12.26
CA PRO A 293 -21.25 -13.77 11.67
C PRO A 293 -21.10 -13.97 10.16
N VAL A 294 -21.21 -12.87 9.41
CA VAL A 294 -21.14 -12.91 7.94
C VAL A 294 -19.73 -13.21 7.41
N THR A 295 -19.68 -13.92 6.28
CA THR A 295 -18.45 -14.31 5.59
C THR A 295 -18.50 -14.00 4.10
N VAL A 296 -17.34 -13.74 3.49
CA VAL A 296 -17.16 -13.73 2.03
C VAL A 296 -16.17 -14.85 1.70
N GLY A 297 -16.68 -15.95 1.14
CA GLY A 297 -15.93 -17.19 1.04
C GLY A 297 -15.56 -17.70 2.44
N GLU A 298 -14.27 -17.95 2.67
CA GLU A 298 -13.73 -18.37 3.98
C GLU A 298 -13.40 -17.19 4.92
N TRP A 299 -13.58 -15.95 4.46
CA TRP A 299 -13.17 -14.75 5.19
C TRP A 299 -14.31 -14.24 6.07
N ARG A 300 -14.17 -14.41 7.38
CA ARG A 300 -15.10 -13.83 8.37
C ARG A 300 -14.87 -12.32 8.50
N LEU A 301 -15.93 -11.56 8.27
CA LEU A 301 -15.90 -10.10 8.29
C LEU A 301 -16.06 -9.55 9.72
N GLY A 302 -15.58 -8.32 9.91
CA GLY A 302 -15.96 -7.46 11.05
C GLY A 302 -17.02 -6.47 10.61
N ILE A 303 -17.94 -6.10 11.50
CA ILE A 303 -18.91 -5.04 11.26
C ILE A 303 -18.73 -3.91 12.28
N HIS A 304 -18.87 -2.69 11.80
CA HIS A 304 -18.70 -1.48 12.59
C HIS A 304 -19.79 -0.49 12.22
N ILE A 305 -20.54 -0.01 13.22
CA ILE A 305 -21.52 1.05 13.02
C ILE A 305 -20.74 2.35 12.83
N VAL A 306 -20.99 3.05 11.72
CA VAL A 306 -20.34 4.33 11.42
C VAL A 306 -21.05 5.46 12.17
N LEU A 307 -20.26 6.27 12.86
CA LEU A 307 -20.73 7.35 13.73
C LEU A 307 -20.50 8.75 13.13
N GLN A 308 -20.02 8.81 11.89
CA GLN A 308 -19.71 10.02 11.15
C GLN A 308 -20.39 9.99 9.78
N ASP A 309 -20.71 11.18 9.24
CA ASP A 309 -21.20 11.29 7.87
C ASP A 309 -20.15 10.82 6.85
N VAL A 310 -20.46 9.71 6.20
CA VAL A 310 -19.72 9.15 5.07
C VAL A 310 -20.65 8.92 3.89
N HIS A 311 -21.71 9.70 3.72
CA HIS A 311 -22.59 9.51 2.57
C HIS A 311 -21.84 9.86 1.27
N PRO A 312 -21.89 9.00 0.23
CA PRO A 312 -21.21 9.25 -1.05
C PRO A 312 -21.85 10.35 -1.92
N GLY A 313 -22.87 11.06 -1.43
CA GLY A 313 -23.78 11.86 -2.26
C GLY A 313 -24.66 11.02 -3.20
N SER A 314 -25.38 11.70 -4.11
CA SER A 314 -26.44 11.13 -4.96
C SER A 314 -26.10 11.08 -6.46
N SER A 315 -24.91 11.53 -6.85
CA SER A 315 -24.42 11.50 -8.23
C SER A 315 -23.15 10.66 -8.34
N GLU A 316 -22.86 10.15 -9.54
CA GLU A 316 -21.60 9.41 -9.79
C GLU A 316 -20.36 10.27 -9.50
N GLU A 317 -20.40 11.56 -9.86
CA GLU A 317 -19.33 12.50 -9.57
C GLU A 317 -19.12 12.68 -8.06
N SER A 318 -20.18 12.93 -7.30
CA SER A 318 -20.07 13.09 -5.84
C SER A 318 -19.58 11.80 -5.17
N MET A 319 -20.00 10.64 -5.68
CA MET A 319 -19.57 9.34 -5.18
C MET A 319 -18.08 9.14 -5.45
N TYR A 320 -17.63 9.39 -6.67
CA TYR A 320 -16.20 9.31 -7.02
C TYR A 320 -15.36 10.24 -6.13
N ARG A 321 -15.75 11.51 -5.97
CA ARG A 321 -15.03 12.47 -5.12
C ARG A 321 -14.95 11.99 -3.67
N SER A 322 -16.05 11.46 -3.14
CA SER A 322 -16.12 10.93 -1.77
C SER A 322 -15.22 9.70 -1.59
N MET A 323 -15.26 8.76 -2.53
CA MET A 323 -14.42 7.56 -2.52
C MET A 323 -12.93 7.90 -2.57
N MET A 324 -12.54 8.86 -3.41
CA MET A 324 -11.16 9.31 -3.50
C MET A 324 -10.71 9.98 -2.19
N LYS A 325 -11.57 10.83 -1.60
CA LYS A 325 -11.31 11.43 -0.29
C LYS A 325 -11.11 10.38 0.81
N TRP A 326 -11.96 9.35 0.88
CA TRP A 326 -11.82 8.27 1.88
C TRP A 326 -10.59 7.41 1.67
N SER A 327 -10.11 7.34 0.43
CA SER A 327 -8.90 6.61 0.05
C SER A 327 -7.61 7.39 0.35
N SER A 328 -7.72 8.62 0.86
CA SER A 328 -6.61 9.57 0.99
C SER A 328 -5.85 9.75 -0.33
N THR A 329 -6.55 9.63 -1.45
CA THR A 329 -6.02 9.81 -2.80
C THR A 329 -6.34 11.21 -3.30
N HIS A 330 -5.40 11.81 -4.02
CA HIS A 330 -5.61 13.13 -4.60
C HIS A 330 -6.78 13.10 -5.59
N VAL A 331 -7.69 14.05 -5.43
CA VAL A 331 -8.75 14.33 -6.40
C VAL A 331 -8.26 15.48 -7.28
N PRO A 332 -7.96 15.26 -8.57
CA PRO A 332 -7.64 16.37 -9.47
C PRO A 332 -8.75 17.41 -9.45
N GLN A 333 -8.37 18.69 -9.43
CA GLN A 333 -9.35 19.76 -9.62
C GLN A 333 -10.05 19.58 -10.99
N SER A 334 -11.31 20.00 -10.99
CA SER A 334 -12.34 19.95 -12.03
C SER A 334 -11.89 20.31 -13.46
N GLU A 335 -11.14 19.43 -14.14
CA GLU A 335 -11.55 19.07 -15.49
C GLU A 335 -12.64 18.01 -15.33
N SER A 336 -13.75 18.13 -16.07
CA SER A 336 -14.92 17.28 -15.85
C SER A 336 -14.50 15.80 -15.88
N LEU A 337 -15.07 14.98 -15.00
CA LEU A 337 -14.83 13.54 -15.02
C LEU A 337 -15.14 12.94 -16.42
N GLU A 338 -16.11 13.55 -17.11
CA GLU A 338 -16.44 13.30 -18.51
C GLU A 338 -15.22 13.50 -19.42
N ASP A 339 -14.53 14.66 -19.36
CA ASP A 339 -13.34 14.94 -20.18
C ASP A 339 -12.21 13.93 -19.98
N ARG A 340 -12.12 13.28 -18.81
CA ARG A 340 -11.10 12.27 -18.52
C ARG A 340 -11.50 10.87 -18.99
N LEU A 341 -12.79 10.54 -18.98
CA LEU A 341 -13.32 9.28 -19.49
C LEU A 341 -13.34 9.27 -21.03
N PHE A 342 -13.66 10.40 -21.67
CA PHE A 342 -13.63 10.52 -23.14
C PHE A 342 -12.22 10.58 -23.74
N LYS A 343 -11.19 10.89 -22.95
CA LYS A 343 -9.78 10.87 -23.39
C LYS A 343 -9.15 9.47 -23.41
N GLN A 344 -9.87 8.42 -23.01
CA GLN A 344 -9.37 7.03 -23.04
C GLN A 344 -9.69 6.26 -24.33
N ASP A 345 -10.52 6.81 -25.22
CA ASP A 345 -10.77 6.25 -26.55
C ASP A 345 -10.11 7.12 -27.63
N PHE A 346 -8.79 6.99 -27.84
CA PHE A 346 -8.10 7.26 -29.13
C PHE A 346 -6.72 6.60 -29.20
#